data_AF-A0A929KDN6-F1
#
_entry.id   AF-A0A929KDN6-F1
#
_cell.length_a   1.000
_cell.length_b   1.000
_cell.length_c   1.000
_cell.angle_alpha   90.00
_cell.angle_beta   90.00
_cell.angle_gamma   90.00
#
_symmetry.space_group_name_H-M   'P 1'
#
loop_
_entity.id
_entity.type
_entity.pdbx_description
1 polymer ?
#
loop_
_entity_poly.entity_id
_entity_poly.type
_entity_poly.pdbx_seq_one_letter_code
_entity_poly.pdbx_strand_id
1 'polypeptide(L)'
;MLKAKQLFALGVLLAITQIPAFAQSGVNGLNTATTTLRTYVDPVTNISLVIGGIVGIVGGIRVYSKWNSGDQDINKELMGWGGSCVFLVVSSLVIKSFFGL
;
A
#
# COMPACT_ATOMS: atom_id res chain seq x y z
N MET A 1 6.45 -39.27 -51.20
CA MET A 1 7.16 -38.16 -50.51
C MET A 1 6.22 -37.20 -49.76
N LEU A 2 4.99 -36.96 -50.23
CA LEU A 2 4.03 -36.07 -49.56
C LEU A 2 3.61 -36.54 -48.15
N LYS A 3 3.30 -37.84 -47.98
CA LYS A 3 2.88 -38.40 -46.67
C LYS A 3 3.97 -38.32 -45.59
N ALA A 4 5.24 -38.49 -45.96
CA ALA A 4 6.37 -38.39 -45.02
C ALA A 4 6.58 -36.95 -44.54
N LYS A 5 6.43 -35.95 -45.42
CA LYS A 5 6.45 -34.53 -45.04
C LYS A 5 5.27 -34.16 -44.14
N GLN A 6 4.08 -34.70 -44.41
CA GLN A 6 2.89 -34.48 -43.57
C GLN A 6 3.02 -35.13 -42.19
N LEU A 7 3.58 -36.34 -42.10
CA LEU A 7 3.86 -37.03 -40.83
C LEU A 7 4.91 -36.28 -40.00
N PHE A 8 5.96 -35.76 -40.64
CA PHE A 8 6.97 -34.95 -39.97
C PHE A 8 6.41 -33.62 -39.49
N ALA A 9 5.58 -32.95 -40.30
CA ALA A 9 4.89 -31.73 -39.91
C ALA A 9 3.92 -31.96 -38.73
N LEU A 10 3.21 -33.10 -38.70
CA LEU A 10 2.34 -33.47 -37.59
C LEU A 10 3.12 -33.75 -36.30
N GLY A 11 4.27 -34.42 -36.42
CA GLY A 11 5.16 -34.69 -35.29
C GLY A 11 5.74 -33.41 -34.67
N VAL A 12 6.11 -32.44 -35.51
CA VAL A 12 6.54 -31.11 -35.05
C VAL A 12 5.39 -30.37 -34.36
N LEU A 13 4.17 -30.41 -34.92
CA LEU A 13 3.01 -29.74 -34.31
C LEU A 13 2.69 -30.29 -32.91
N LEU A 14 2.79 -31.61 -32.72
CA LEU A 14 2.55 -32.27 -31.43
C LEU A 14 3.67 -31.99 -30.39
N ALA A 15 4.88 -31.64 -30.83
CA ALA A 15 5.96 -31.24 -29.93
C ALA A 15 5.78 -29.81 -29.37
N ILE A 16 5.06 -28.93 -30.09
CA ILE A 16 4.85 -27.53 -29.69
C ILE A 16 3.70 -27.40 -28.67
N THR A 17 2.80 -28.39 -28.58
CA THR A 17 1.64 -28.34 -27.65
C THR A 17 1.98 -28.70 -26.20
N GLN A 18 3.24 -29.00 -25.88
CA GLN A 18 3.71 -29.38 -24.54
C GLN A 18 4.00 -28.16 -23.64
N ILE A 19 3.68 -26.93 -24.06
CA ILE A 19 3.87 -25.73 -23.21
C ILE A 19 2.96 -25.87 -21.99
N PRO A 20 3.50 -26.00 -20.76
CA PRO A 20 2.67 -26.00 -19.58
C PRO A 20 2.00 -24.63 -19.49
N ALA A 21 0.69 -24.59 -19.70
CA ALA A 21 -0.10 -23.42 -19.36
C ALA A 21 -0.01 -23.25 -17.84
N PHE A 22 0.74 -22.25 -17.38
CA PHE A 22 0.79 -21.86 -15.98
C PHE A 22 -0.57 -21.30 -15.56
N ALA A 23 -1.53 -22.17 -15.31
CA ALA A 23 -2.74 -21.83 -14.58
C ALA A 23 -2.34 -21.64 -13.11
N GLN A 24 -1.92 -20.42 -12.74
CA GLN A 24 -1.73 -20.08 -11.35
C GLN A 24 -3.08 -20.21 -10.64
N SER A 25 -3.17 -21.09 -9.64
CA SER A 25 -4.41 -21.23 -8.87
C SER A 25 -4.79 -19.85 -8.33
N GLY A 26 -6.07 -19.48 -8.36
CA GLY A 26 -6.52 -18.17 -7.88
C GLY A 26 -6.07 -17.89 -6.44
N VAL A 27 -5.93 -18.94 -5.62
CA VAL A 27 -5.38 -18.88 -4.26
C VAL A 27 -3.89 -18.52 -4.25
N ASN A 28 -3.09 -19.08 -5.16
CA ASN A 28 -1.69 -18.70 -5.30
C ASN A 28 -1.54 -17.27 -5.82
N GLY A 29 -2.44 -16.81 -6.70
CA GLY A 29 -2.50 -15.41 -7.14
C GLY A 29 -2.82 -14.44 -6.00
N LEU A 30 -3.82 -14.76 -5.17
CA LEU A 30 -4.21 -13.99 -4.00
C LEU A 30 -3.11 -13.95 -2.92
N ASN A 31 -2.43 -15.07 -2.69
CA ASN A 31 -1.31 -15.14 -1.75
C ASN A 31 -0.13 -14.29 -2.24
N THR A 32 0.23 -14.37 -3.53
CA THR A 32 1.27 -13.51 -4.10
C THR A 32 0.88 -12.03 -3.99
N ALA A 33 -0.35 -11.66 -4.37
CA ALA A 33 -0.82 -10.27 -4.26
C ALA A 33 -0.78 -9.75 -2.81
N THR A 34 -1.20 -10.55 -1.84
CA THR A 34 -1.15 -10.17 -0.41
C THR A 34 0.29 -9.97 0.07
N THR A 35 1.21 -10.83 -0.35
CA THR A 35 2.63 -10.74 0.02
C THR A 35 3.27 -9.49 -0.58
N THR A 36 2.97 -9.21 -1.86
CA THR A 36 3.39 -7.98 -2.54
C THR A 36 2.81 -6.73 -1.87
N LEU A 37 1.56 -6.75 -1.42
CA LEU A 37 0.96 -5.63 -0.70
C LEU A 37 1.72 -5.35 0.60
N ARG A 38 2.05 -6.39 1.39
CA ARG A 38 2.81 -6.23 2.65
C ARG A 38 4.16 -5.54 2.45
N THR A 39 4.87 -5.81 1.37
CA THR A 39 6.15 -5.15 1.06
C THR A 39 6.02 -3.64 0.83
N TYR A 40 4.85 -3.16 0.39
CA TYR A 40 4.59 -1.73 0.19
C TYR A 40 4.06 -1.02 1.44
N VAL A 41 3.52 -1.75 2.42
CA VAL A 41 2.89 -1.12 3.59
C VAL A 41 3.89 -0.36 4.45
N ASP A 42 5.06 -0.92 4.73
CA ASP A 42 6.09 -0.24 5.53
C ASP A 42 6.61 1.06 4.90
N PRO A 43 7.05 1.09 3.63
CA PRO A 43 7.51 2.34 3.03
C PRO A 43 6.40 3.38 2.92
N VAL A 44 5.16 2.97 2.59
CA VAL A 44 4.01 3.89 2.54
C VAL A 44 3.68 4.45 3.92
N THR A 45 3.71 3.62 4.97
CA THR A 45 3.46 4.05 6.35
C THR A 45 4.51 5.05 6.82
N ASN A 46 5.80 4.81 6.52
CA ASN A 46 6.87 5.73 6.87
C ASN A 46 6.72 7.09 6.16
N ILE A 47 6.40 7.10 4.87
CA ILE A 47 6.16 8.36 4.13
C ILE A 47 4.94 9.09 4.70
N SER A 48 3.86 8.37 5.01
CA SER A 48 2.66 8.94 5.63
C SER A 48 2.96 9.57 6.99
N LEU A 49 3.77 8.91 7.83
CA LEU A 49 4.20 9.45 9.12
C LEU A 49 5.04 10.72 8.97
N VAL A 50 5.97 10.74 8.00
CA VAL A 50 6.78 11.94 7.73
C VAL A 50 5.91 13.11 7.30
N ILE A 51 4.97 12.90 6.37
CA ILE A 51 4.03 13.93 5.93
C ILE A 51 3.13 14.38 7.10
N GLY A 52 2.62 13.43 7.89
CA GLY A 52 1.82 13.71 9.08
C GLY A 52 2.59 14.55 10.10
N GLY A 53 3.87 14.29 10.31
CA GLY A 53 4.75 15.09 11.17
C GLY A 53 4.92 16.53 10.66
N ILE A 54 5.16 16.71 9.36
CA ILE A 54 5.30 18.04 8.76
C ILE A 54 4.00 18.85 8.91
N VAL A 55 2.85 18.25 8.58
CA VAL A 55 1.54 18.91 8.71
C VAL A 55 1.21 19.19 10.19
N GLY A 56 1.56 18.28 11.09
CA GLY A 56 1.40 18.45 12.53
C GLY A 56 2.18 19.65 13.07
N ILE A 57 3.43 19.84 12.63
CA ILE A 57 4.25 21.00 13.02
C ILE A 57 3.64 22.30 12.50
N VAL A 58 3.21 22.36 11.24
CA VAL A 58 2.57 23.55 10.66
C VAL A 58 1.28 23.90 11.39
N GLY A 59 0.46 22.90 11.73
CA GLY A 59 -0.73 23.08 12.55
C GLY A 59 -0.40 23.63 13.94
N GLY A 60 0.66 23.10 14.57
CA GLY A 60 1.10 23.55 15.90
C GLY A 60 1.57 24.99 15.90
N ILE A 61 2.30 25.42 14.86
CA ILE A 61 2.73 26.81 14.69
C ILE A 61 1.52 27.74 14.54
N ARG A 62 0.47 27.34 13.79
CA ARG A 62 -0.77 28.11 13.66
C ARG A 62 -1.48 28.27 15.01
N VAL A 63 -1.64 27.18 15.75
CA VAL A 63 -2.27 27.21 17.08
C VAL A 63 -1.47 28.09 18.03
N TYR A 64 -0.14 27.98 18.04
CA TYR A 64 0.71 28.86 18.84
C TYR A 64 0.52 30.34 18.48
N SER A 65 0.48 30.67 17.18
CA SER A 65 0.26 32.05 16.70
C SER A 65 -1.09 32.61 17.18
N LYS A 66 -2.15 31.80 17.08
CA LYS A 66 -3.50 32.12 17.57
C LYS A 66 -3.53 32.31 19.09
N TRP A 67 -2.79 31.49 19.82
CA TRP A 67 -2.70 31.56 21.27
C TRP A 67 -2.05 32.85 21.74
N ASN A 68 -0.97 33.25 21.06
CA ASN A 68 -0.26 34.50 21.34
C ASN A 68 -1.06 35.76 20.94
N SER A 69 -2.01 35.60 20.03
CA SER A 69 -2.90 36.68 19.56
C SER A 69 -4.15 36.86 20.44
N GLY A 70 -4.36 35.99 21.44
CA GLY A 70 -5.52 36.04 22.33
C GLY A 70 -6.84 35.70 21.65
N ASP A 71 -6.83 34.87 20.59
CA ASP A 71 -8.03 34.42 19.89
C ASP A 71 -8.97 33.67 20.86
N GLN A 72 -10.25 34.05 20.90
CA GLN A 72 -11.25 33.43 21.79
C GLN A 72 -11.49 31.95 21.44
N ASP A 73 -11.22 31.56 20.20
CA ASP A 73 -11.37 30.18 19.73
C ASP A 73 -10.14 29.29 19.96
N ILE A 74 -9.10 29.78 20.67
CA ILE A 74 -7.85 29.03 20.81
C ILE A 74 -8.02 27.65 21.45
N ASN A 75 -8.88 27.52 22.45
CA ASN A 75 -9.13 26.24 23.13
C ASN A 75 -9.72 25.21 22.15
N LYS A 76 -10.57 25.66 21.23
CA LYS A 76 -11.18 24.81 20.20
C LYS A 76 -10.15 24.38 19.15
N GLU A 77 -9.29 25.29 18.72
CA GLU A 77 -8.22 24.96 17.77
C GLU A 77 -7.14 24.07 18.38
N LEU A 78 -6.76 24.30 19.64
CA LEU A 78 -5.80 23.48 20.38
C LEU A 78 -6.34 22.05 20.58
N MET A 79 -7.62 21.90 20.94
CA MET A 79 -8.28 20.60 21.01
C MET A 79 -8.34 19.91 19.63
N GLY A 80 -8.69 20.64 18.57
CA GLY A 80 -8.75 20.11 17.21
C GLY A 80 -7.39 19.63 16.69
N TRP A 81 -6.35 20.42 16.94
CA TRP A 81 -4.97 20.05 16.61
C TRP A 81 -4.47 18.88 17.46
N GLY A 82 -4.70 18.89 18.77
CA GLY A 82 -4.31 17.82 19.67
C GLY A 82 -4.97 16.49 19.31
N GLY A 83 -6.27 16.49 19.02
CA GLY A 83 -7.00 15.30 18.57
C GLY A 83 -6.51 14.75 17.23
N SER A 84 -6.18 15.64 16.28
CA SER A 84 -5.58 15.30 14.99
C SER A 84 -4.22 14.61 15.15
N CYS A 85 -3.35 15.12 16.02
CA CYS A 85 -2.04 14.51 16.28
C CYS A 85 -2.16 13.10 16.87
N VAL A 86 -3.07 12.90 17.83
CA VAL A 86 -3.34 11.57 18.41
C VAL A 86 -3.87 10.61 17.34
N PHE A 87 -4.80 11.06 16.51
CA PHE A 87 -5.34 10.25 15.42
C PHE A 87 -4.26 9.79 14.43
N LEU A 88 -3.33 10.66 14.04
CA LEU A 88 -2.23 10.29 13.12
C LEU A 88 -1.32 9.20 13.69
N VAL A 89 -1.03 9.25 14.99
CA VAL A 89 -0.23 8.21 15.67
C VAL A 89 -1.00 6.89 15.72
N VAL A 90 -2.27 6.93 16.13
CA VAL A 90 -3.10 5.72 16.25
C VAL A 90 -3.34 5.07 14.89
N SER A 91 -3.63 5.86 13.85
CA SER A 91 -3.84 5.37 12.49
C SER A 91 -2.64 4.56 11.98
N SER A 92 -1.42 5.01 12.31
CA SER A 92 -0.19 4.32 11.92
C SER A 92 -0.03 2.96 12.62
N LEU A 93 -0.47 2.84 13.88
CA LEU A 93 -0.50 1.58 14.62
C LEU A 93 -1.54 0.61 14.05
N VAL A 94 -2.71 1.14 13.68
CA VAL A 94 -3.81 0.36 13.11
C VAL A 94 -3.42 -0.22 11.75
N ILE A 95 -2.79 0.58 10.88
CA ILE A 95 -2.30 0.11 9.58
C ILE A 95 -1.30 -1.03 9.79
N LYS A 96 -0.28 -0.85 10.65
CA LYS A 96 0.69 -1.94 10.95
C LYS A 96 0.01 -3.20 11.48
N SER A 97 -0.94 -3.04 12.40
CA SER A 97 -1.71 -4.15 13.00
C SER A 97 -2.55 -4.93 11.96
N PHE A 98 -3.18 -4.25 10.99
CA PHE A 98 -3.97 -4.91 9.95
C PHE A 98 -3.12 -5.74 8.98
N PHE A 99 -1.86 -5.35 8.74
CA PHE A 99 -0.98 -6.06 7.82
C PHE A 99 -0.09 -7.11 8.49
N GLY A 100 -0.16 -7.22 9.82
CA GLY A 100 0.59 -8.20 10.62
C GLY A 100 2.06 -7.84 10.80
N LEU A 101 2.37 -6.54 10.82
CA LEU A 101 3.69 -5.97 11.09
C LEU A 101 3.86 -5.66 12.57
#